data_AF-A0A2E4JRQ0-F1
#
_entry.id   AF-A0A2E4JRQ0-F1
#
_cell.length_a   1.000
_cell.length_b   1.000
_cell.length_c   1.000
_cell.angle_alpha   90.00
_cell.angle_beta   90.00
_cell.angle_gamma   90.00
#
_symmetry.space_group_name_H-M   'P 1'
#
loop_
_entity.id
_entity.type
_entity.pdbx_description
1 polymer ?
#
loop_
_entity_poly.entity_id
_entity_poly.type
_entity_poly.pdbx_seq_one_letter_code
_entity_poly.pdbx_strand_id
1 'polypeptide(L)'
;MSNRCIFSTSYYNYTTWLKIPYVCDEDALSSSSYCLFHDQSYWKDNPDRINERLTQKIEVGIPNNEVLLCVGYNLPSIKITKMINKEVYFNFAKFYDQAYFKGTTFDLVSFEGARFEGSAVFQDVTFRKADFKHAIFNEANFQGTVFGERDFAECQFLGNVLF
;
A
#
# COMPACT_ATOMS: atom_id res chain seq x y z
N MET A 1 -2.62 26.00 -14.83
CA MET A 1 -3.31 25.45 -13.64
C MET A 1 -3.03 23.96 -13.64
N SER A 2 -2.37 23.42 -12.61
CA SER A 2 -2.16 21.97 -12.53
C SER A 2 -3.50 21.30 -12.27
N ASN A 3 -3.86 20.31 -13.09
CA ASN A 3 -5.10 19.55 -12.90
C ASN A 3 -4.84 18.51 -11.81
N ARG A 4 -5.68 18.47 -10.78
CA ARG A 4 -5.48 17.60 -9.60
C ARG A 4 -6.21 16.27 -9.80
N CYS A 5 -5.65 15.19 -9.23
CA CYS A 5 -6.32 13.89 -9.20
C CYS A 5 -7.67 14.01 -8.48
N ILE A 6 -8.74 13.47 -9.09
CA ILE A 6 -10.08 13.51 -8.50
C ILE A 6 -10.34 12.38 -7.49
N PHE A 7 -9.39 11.46 -7.28
CA PHE A 7 -9.57 10.36 -6.35
C PHE A 7 -9.69 10.87 -4.92
N SER A 8 -10.76 10.46 -4.26
CA SER A 8 -11.02 10.72 -2.85
C SER A 8 -11.77 9.55 -2.23
N THR A 9 -11.56 9.34 -0.94
CA THR A 9 -12.26 8.34 -0.13
C THR A 9 -12.13 8.73 1.34
N SER A 10 -12.21 7.76 2.24
CA SER A 10 -11.86 7.90 3.65
C SER A 10 -11.13 6.66 4.12
N TYR A 11 -10.29 6.81 5.13
CA TYR A 11 -9.59 5.68 5.75
C TYR A 11 -9.65 5.83 7.27
N TYR A 12 -9.48 4.72 7.98
CA TYR A 12 -9.40 4.74 9.43
C TYR A 12 -8.00 5.10 9.88
N ASN A 13 -7.84 6.24 10.56
CA ASN A 13 -6.57 6.63 11.14
C ASN A 13 -6.41 5.97 12.51
N TYR A 14 -5.41 5.10 12.65
CA TYR A 14 -5.19 4.32 13.87
C TYR A 14 -4.45 5.08 14.98
N THR A 15 -3.96 6.29 14.69
CA THR A 15 -3.39 7.19 15.70
C THR A 15 -4.50 7.99 16.41
N THR A 16 -5.49 8.48 15.66
CA THR A 16 -6.61 9.28 16.19
C THR A 16 -7.88 8.47 16.44
N TRP A 17 -7.94 7.22 15.94
CA TRP A 17 -9.11 6.34 15.98
C TRP A 17 -10.34 6.93 15.27
N LEU A 18 -10.11 7.79 14.27
CA LEU A 18 -11.15 8.45 13.49
C LEU A 18 -11.08 8.00 12.03
N LYS A 19 -12.25 7.87 11.43
CA LYS A 19 -12.38 7.79 9.97
C LYS A 19 -12.20 9.19 9.39
N ILE A 20 -11.12 9.40 8.64
CA ILE A 20 -10.76 10.71 8.09
C ILE A 20 -10.90 10.73 6.56
N PRO A 21 -11.33 11.85 5.98
CA PRO A 21 -11.38 12.00 4.52
C PRO A 21 -9.96 11.98 3.96
N TYR A 22 -9.80 11.32 2.83
CA TYR A 22 -8.60 11.31 2.01
C TYR A 22 -8.90 11.93 0.65
N VAL A 23 -8.07 12.87 0.25
CA VAL A 23 -8.05 13.46 -1.09
C VAL A 23 -6.65 13.26 -1.64
N CYS A 24 -6.53 12.75 -2.86
CA CYS A 24 -5.23 12.47 -3.46
C CYS A 24 -4.39 13.75 -3.59
N ASP A 25 -3.11 13.63 -3.24
CA ASP A 25 -2.13 14.71 -3.26
C ASP A 25 -1.34 14.80 -4.59
N GLU A 26 -1.60 13.91 -5.55
CA GLU A 26 -0.94 13.90 -6.86
C GLU A 26 -1.69 14.70 -7.93
N ASP A 27 -0.92 15.14 -8.93
CA ASP A 27 -1.48 15.77 -10.12
C ASP A 27 -2.08 14.70 -11.06
N ALA A 28 -3.18 15.06 -11.71
CA ALA A 28 -3.82 14.24 -12.73
C ALA A 28 -2.92 14.14 -13.97
N LEU A 29 -3.04 13.01 -14.68
CA LEU A 29 -2.41 12.83 -15.97
C LEU A 29 -3.01 13.80 -16.99
N SER A 30 -2.29 14.12 -18.06
CA SER A 30 -2.85 14.93 -19.16
C SER A 30 -4.00 14.23 -19.89
N SER A 31 -4.05 12.89 -19.83
CA SER A 31 -5.02 12.04 -20.51
C SER A 31 -6.18 11.55 -19.63
N SER A 32 -6.18 11.86 -18.33
CA SER A 32 -7.11 11.29 -17.36
C SER A 32 -7.39 12.29 -16.24
N SER A 33 -8.54 12.19 -15.58
CA SER A 33 -8.81 12.94 -14.34
C SER A 33 -8.10 12.34 -13.12
N TYR A 34 -7.44 11.19 -13.28
CA TYR A 34 -6.69 10.51 -12.24
C TYR A 34 -5.18 10.69 -12.40
N CYS A 35 -4.45 10.60 -11.29
CA CYS A 35 -2.99 10.58 -11.31
C CYS A 35 -2.46 9.21 -11.75
N LEU A 36 -1.13 9.11 -11.87
CA LEU A 36 -0.45 7.87 -12.20
C LEU A 36 -0.88 6.67 -11.33
N PHE A 37 -1.14 6.87 -10.03
CA PHE A 37 -1.52 5.78 -9.13
C PHE A 37 -3.02 5.44 -9.18
N HIS A 38 -3.89 6.37 -9.55
CA HIS A 38 -5.34 6.16 -9.50
C HIS A 38 -5.96 5.86 -10.87
N ASP A 39 -5.23 6.09 -11.96
CA ASP A 39 -5.64 5.61 -13.27
C ASP A 39 -5.58 4.08 -13.32
N GLN A 40 -6.67 3.45 -13.76
CA GLN A 40 -6.84 2.00 -13.71
C GLN A 40 -5.92 1.24 -14.69
N SER A 41 -5.38 1.94 -15.68
CA SER A 41 -4.64 1.34 -16.79
C SER A 41 -3.21 1.84 -16.92
N TYR A 42 -2.90 3.03 -16.39
CA TYR A 42 -1.60 3.69 -16.58
C TYR A 42 -0.39 2.82 -16.21
N TRP A 43 -0.50 2.07 -15.10
CA TRP A 43 0.56 1.19 -14.62
C TRP A 43 0.99 0.12 -15.61
N LYS A 44 0.10 -0.32 -16.53
CA LYS A 44 0.37 -1.41 -17.47
C LYS A 44 1.50 -1.07 -18.43
N ASP A 45 1.49 0.16 -18.92
CA ASP A 45 2.49 0.66 -19.86
C ASP A 45 3.61 1.44 -19.16
N ASN A 46 3.46 1.77 -17.87
CA ASN A 46 4.36 2.66 -17.14
C ASN A 46 4.77 2.14 -15.73
N PRO A 47 5.12 0.85 -15.56
CA PRO A 47 5.38 0.28 -14.25
C PRO A 47 6.59 0.92 -13.56
N ASP A 48 7.62 1.29 -14.33
CA ASP A 48 8.83 1.93 -13.80
C ASP A 48 8.53 3.31 -13.23
N ARG A 49 7.67 4.09 -13.89
CA ARG A 49 7.29 5.43 -13.43
C ARG A 49 6.46 5.40 -12.15
N ILE A 50 5.62 4.38 -11.99
CA ILE A 50 4.90 4.13 -10.73
C ILE A 50 5.89 3.83 -9.61
N ASN A 51 6.85 2.92 -9.86
CA ASN A 51 7.87 2.54 -8.89
C ASN A 51 8.79 3.71 -8.53
N GLU A 52 9.22 4.51 -9.51
CA GLU A 52 10.05 5.68 -9.30
C GLU A 52 9.34 6.69 -8.40
N ARG A 53 8.08 7.03 -8.71
CA ARG A 53 7.31 7.97 -7.90
C ARG A 53 7.03 7.43 -6.50
N LEU A 54 6.72 6.14 -6.36
CA LEU A 54 6.51 5.52 -5.05
C LEU A 54 7.80 5.58 -4.22
N THR A 55 8.93 5.26 -4.83
CA THR A 55 10.26 5.37 -4.20
C THR A 55 10.54 6.79 -3.75
N GLN A 56 10.28 7.79 -4.58
CA GLN A 56 10.41 9.20 -4.19
C GLN A 56 9.54 9.55 -2.97
N LYS A 57 8.27 9.12 -2.92
CA LYS A 57 7.40 9.37 -1.76
C LYS A 57 7.96 8.71 -0.49
N ILE A 58 8.53 7.51 -0.61
CA ILE A 58 9.16 6.76 0.49
C ILE A 58 10.41 7.49 0.99
N GLU A 59 11.30 7.86 0.08
CA GLU A 59 12.59 8.51 0.39
C GLU A 59 12.42 9.91 0.97
N VAL A 60 11.38 10.64 0.56
CA VAL A 60 11.07 11.97 1.12
C VAL A 60 10.27 11.85 2.42
N GLY A 61 9.24 10.99 2.46
CA GLY A 61 8.32 10.94 3.59
C GLY A 61 8.92 10.34 4.85
N ILE A 62 9.71 9.26 4.73
CA ILE A 62 10.25 8.55 5.90
C ILE A 62 11.19 9.42 6.74
N PRO A 63 12.22 10.08 6.19
CA PRO A 63 13.12 10.93 6.98
C PRO A 63 12.39 12.10 7.65
N ASN A 64 11.30 12.57 7.04
CA ASN A 64 10.48 13.67 7.56
C ASN A 64 9.40 13.19 8.55
N ASN A 65 9.36 11.89 8.87
CA ASN A 65 8.36 11.28 9.74
C ASN A 65 6.91 11.56 9.26
N GLU A 66 6.73 11.59 7.94
CA GLU A 66 5.42 11.76 7.31
C GLU A 66 4.70 10.42 7.21
N VAL A 67 3.37 10.48 7.35
CA VAL A 67 2.50 9.33 7.10
C VAL A 67 2.49 9.05 5.59
N LEU A 68 2.84 7.82 5.20
CA LEU A 68 2.80 7.44 3.80
C LEU A 68 1.40 6.96 3.41
N LEU A 69 0.67 7.80 2.67
CA LEU A 69 -0.68 7.50 2.19
C LEU A 69 -0.65 6.99 0.74
N CYS A 70 -0.83 5.70 0.58
CA CYS A 70 -0.95 4.99 -0.70
C CYS A 70 -2.38 4.46 -0.92
N VAL A 71 -3.37 5.25 -0.51
CA VAL A 71 -4.79 4.84 -0.50
C VAL A 71 -5.33 4.75 -1.92
N GLY A 72 -5.86 3.58 -2.29
CA GLY A 72 -6.46 3.32 -3.61
C GLY A 72 -5.46 3.17 -4.76
N TYR A 73 -4.16 3.05 -4.46
CA TYR A 73 -3.12 3.01 -5.49
C TYR A 73 -3.20 1.74 -6.34
N ASN A 74 -2.98 1.87 -7.65
CA ASN A 74 -2.78 0.79 -8.60
C ASN A 74 -1.28 0.56 -8.77
N LEU A 75 -0.79 -0.55 -8.21
CA LEU A 75 0.63 -0.83 -8.09
C LEU A 75 0.99 -2.07 -8.93
N PRO A 76 1.96 -1.97 -9.86
CA PRO A 76 2.48 -3.11 -10.60
C PRO A 76 3.33 -3.98 -9.66
N SER A 77 4.33 -4.68 -10.18
CA SER A 77 5.38 -5.25 -9.33
C SER A 77 6.08 -4.13 -8.55
N ILE A 78 6.11 -4.24 -7.22
CA ILE A 78 6.82 -3.31 -6.34
C ILE A 78 7.81 -4.04 -5.42
N LYS A 79 8.87 -3.33 -5.04
CA LYS A 79 9.85 -3.83 -4.08
C LYS A 79 10.18 -2.76 -3.06
N ILE A 80 9.71 -2.99 -1.84
CA ILE A 80 9.98 -2.17 -0.66
C ILE A 80 10.85 -3.02 0.27
N THR A 81 12.14 -2.69 0.33
CA THR A 81 13.09 -3.37 1.21
C THR A 81 13.66 -2.40 2.23
N LYS A 82 13.82 -2.85 3.47
CA LYS A 82 14.46 -2.06 4.55
C LYS A 82 13.77 -0.72 4.83
N MET A 83 12.45 -0.70 4.73
CA MET A 83 11.62 0.39 5.20
C MET A 83 11.46 0.27 6.71
N ILE A 84 11.72 1.38 7.42
CA ILE A 84 11.28 1.60 8.78
C ILE A 84 10.41 2.86 8.72
N ASN A 85 9.10 2.68 8.70
CA ASN A 85 8.17 3.81 8.69
C ASN A 85 7.21 3.69 9.86
N LYS A 86 6.90 4.84 10.45
CA LYS A 86 6.01 4.96 11.59
C LYS A 86 4.58 4.58 11.21
N GLU A 87 4.12 5.05 10.05
CA GLU A 87 2.71 4.93 9.67
C GLU A 87 2.54 4.88 8.14
N VAL A 88 1.98 3.78 7.63
CA VAL A 88 1.76 3.55 6.19
C VAL A 88 0.34 3.04 5.93
N TYR A 89 -0.34 3.59 4.93
CA TYR A 89 -1.69 3.20 4.55
C TYR A 89 -1.75 2.79 3.09
N PHE A 90 -1.93 1.50 2.83
CA PHE A 90 -2.24 0.90 1.53
C PHE A 90 -3.73 0.56 1.40
N ASN A 91 -4.60 1.24 2.15
CA ASN A 91 -6.04 0.95 2.17
C ASN A 91 -6.60 1.01 0.74
N PHE A 92 -7.36 0.00 0.36
CA PHE A 92 -7.95 -0.14 -0.97
C PHE A 92 -6.94 -0.17 -2.14
N ALA A 93 -5.63 -0.29 -1.87
CA ALA A 93 -4.63 -0.43 -2.92
C ALA A 93 -4.77 -1.78 -3.63
N LYS A 94 -4.36 -1.81 -4.90
CA LYS A 94 -4.32 -3.01 -5.73
C LYS A 94 -2.88 -3.28 -6.14
N PHE A 95 -2.36 -4.43 -5.77
CA PHE A 95 -1.06 -4.94 -6.18
C PHE A 95 -1.29 -5.98 -7.27
N TYR A 96 -1.01 -5.62 -8.52
CA TYR A 96 -1.35 -6.42 -9.70
C TYR A 96 -0.42 -7.60 -9.90
N ASP A 97 0.88 -7.38 -9.66
CA ASP A 97 1.91 -8.42 -9.77
C ASP A 97 2.52 -8.69 -8.39
N GLN A 98 3.85 -8.78 -8.31
CA GLN A 98 4.52 -9.14 -7.08
C GLN A 98 4.69 -7.94 -6.14
N ALA A 99 4.27 -8.08 -4.89
CA ALA A 99 4.47 -7.08 -3.85
C ALA A 99 5.48 -7.58 -2.82
N TYR A 100 6.72 -7.11 -2.91
CA TYR A 100 7.79 -7.51 -2.00
C TYR A 100 8.00 -6.49 -0.89
N PHE A 101 7.79 -6.92 0.35
CA PHE A 101 8.06 -6.14 1.56
C PHE A 101 9.22 -6.70 2.38
N LYS A 102 10.11 -7.49 1.78
CA LYS A 102 11.09 -8.29 2.53
C LYS A 102 11.98 -7.45 3.46
N GLY A 103 12.09 -7.89 4.72
CA GLY A 103 12.98 -7.30 5.71
C GLY A 103 12.60 -5.87 6.14
N THR A 104 11.34 -5.48 5.99
CA THR A 104 10.81 -4.20 6.47
C THR A 104 10.32 -4.31 7.91
N THR A 105 10.31 -3.19 8.63
CA THR A 105 9.64 -3.06 9.92
C THR A 105 8.59 -1.97 9.83
N PHE A 106 7.33 -2.34 10.04
CA PHE A 106 6.22 -1.41 10.12
C PHE A 106 5.83 -1.20 11.58
N ASP A 107 5.90 0.05 12.06
CA ASP A 107 5.35 0.38 13.37
C ASP A 107 3.82 0.38 13.32
N LEU A 108 3.25 0.92 12.24
CA LEU A 108 1.83 0.87 11.92
C LEU A 108 1.65 0.77 10.40
N VAL A 109 0.96 -0.26 9.94
CA VAL A 109 0.54 -0.38 8.54
C VAL A 109 -0.91 -0.82 8.42
N SER A 110 -1.66 -0.24 7.49
CA SER A 110 -2.98 -0.73 7.11
C SER A 110 -2.99 -1.15 5.64
N PHE A 111 -3.46 -2.37 5.41
CA PHE A 111 -3.82 -2.97 4.14
C PHE A 111 -5.34 -3.18 4.08
N GLU A 112 -6.13 -2.41 4.82
CA GLU A 112 -7.60 -2.54 4.85
C GLU A 112 -8.19 -2.51 3.44
N GLY A 113 -8.92 -3.56 3.05
CA GLY A 113 -9.51 -3.67 1.73
C GLY A 113 -8.51 -3.70 0.57
N ALA A 114 -7.21 -3.86 0.84
CA ALA A 114 -6.19 -4.01 -0.19
C ALA A 114 -6.34 -5.35 -0.91
N ARG A 115 -6.01 -5.37 -2.21
CA ARG A 115 -6.07 -6.57 -3.04
C ARG A 115 -4.70 -6.89 -3.60
N PHE A 116 -4.22 -8.09 -3.32
CA PHE A 116 -2.98 -8.64 -3.86
C PHE A 116 -3.36 -9.69 -4.91
N GLU A 117 -3.42 -9.24 -6.17
CA GLU A 117 -3.77 -10.08 -7.30
C GLU A 117 -2.61 -10.99 -7.72
N GLY A 118 -1.37 -10.52 -7.53
CA GLY A 118 -0.17 -11.36 -7.59
C GLY A 118 0.32 -11.82 -6.22
N SER A 119 1.59 -12.23 -6.16
CA SER A 119 2.19 -12.78 -4.93
C SER A 119 2.59 -11.67 -3.94
N ALA A 120 2.08 -11.74 -2.71
CA ALA A 120 2.46 -10.85 -1.63
C ALA A 120 3.52 -11.48 -0.73
N VAL A 121 4.72 -10.91 -0.71
CA VAL A 121 5.88 -11.49 0.00
C VAL A 121 6.26 -10.60 1.19
N PHE A 122 5.88 -11.06 2.39
CA PHE A 122 6.18 -10.46 3.69
C PHE A 122 7.26 -11.24 4.45
N GLN A 123 8.17 -11.90 3.73
CA GLN A 123 9.24 -12.68 4.36
C GLN A 123 10.13 -11.80 5.25
N ASP A 124 10.42 -12.27 6.45
CA ASP A 124 11.29 -11.59 7.43
C ASP A 124 10.78 -10.16 7.80
N VAL A 125 9.47 -9.91 7.67
CA VAL A 125 8.85 -8.62 8.03
C VAL A 125 8.48 -8.59 9.51
N THR A 126 8.66 -7.43 10.15
CA THR A 126 8.11 -7.19 11.49
C THR A 126 6.95 -6.20 11.41
N PHE A 127 5.76 -6.63 11.82
CA PHE A 127 4.59 -5.79 12.01
C PHE A 127 4.38 -5.54 13.50
N ARG A 128 4.53 -4.30 13.98
CA ARG A 128 4.14 -3.98 15.37
C ARG A 128 2.63 -3.83 15.50
N LYS A 129 2.02 -3.07 14.57
CA LYS A 129 0.58 -2.95 14.39
C LYS A 129 0.26 -3.10 12.90
N ALA A 130 -0.57 -4.07 12.56
CA ALA A 130 -0.99 -4.28 11.18
C ALA A 130 -2.49 -4.55 11.04
N ASP A 131 -3.12 -3.87 10.11
CA ASP A 131 -4.52 -4.08 9.78
C ASP A 131 -4.64 -4.68 8.38
N PHE A 132 -5.19 -5.89 8.29
CA PHE A 132 -5.48 -6.62 7.06
C PHE A 132 -6.99 -6.85 6.89
N LYS A 133 -7.84 -6.07 7.57
CA LYS A 133 -9.29 -6.25 7.45
C LYS A 133 -9.75 -6.17 6.02
N HIS A 134 -10.61 -7.10 5.60
CA HIS A 134 -11.12 -7.19 4.23
C HIS A 134 -10.03 -7.28 3.14
N ALA A 135 -8.76 -7.50 3.49
CA ALA A 135 -7.71 -7.69 2.51
C ALA A 135 -7.93 -9.01 1.75
N ILE A 136 -7.55 -9.04 0.48
CA ILE A 136 -7.67 -10.23 -0.36
C ILE A 136 -6.30 -10.57 -0.91
N PHE A 137 -5.85 -11.81 -0.67
CA PHE A 137 -4.59 -12.34 -1.15
C PHE A 137 -4.82 -13.53 -2.07
N ASN A 138 -4.28 -13.45 -3.30
CA ASN A 138 -4.21 -14.62 -4.17
C ASN A 138 -3.10 -15.57 -3.73
N GLU A 139 -1.90 -15.05 -3.50
CA GLU A 139 -0.81 -15.79 -2.86
C GLU A 139 -0.15 -14.90 -1.81
N ALA A 140 0.21 -15.49 -0.67
CA ALA A 140 0.91 -14.76 0.37
C ALA A 140 2.00 -15.60 1.03
N ASN A 141 3.14 -14.98 1.32
CA ASN A 141 4.23 -15.58 2.05
C ASN A 141 4.60 -14.73 3.27
N PHE A 142 4.28 -15.23 4.46
CA PHE A 142 4.58 -14.67 5.76
C PHE A 142 5.69 -15.45 6.49
N GLN A 143 6.51 -16.21 5.78
CA GLN A 143 7.57 -16.99 6.38
C GLN A 143 8.57 -16.09 7.12
N GLY A 144 8.77 -16.36 8.41
CA GLY A 144 9.64 -15.55 9.27
C GLY A 144 9.06 -14.16 9.59
N THR A 145 7.80 -13.88 9.25
CA THR A 145 7.12 -12.66 9.68
C THR A 145 6.87 -12.69 11.18
N VAL A 146 7.08 -11.55 11.85
CA VAL A 146 6.72 -11.33 13.25
C VAL A 146 5.52 -10.40 13.32
N PHE A 147 4.45 -10.83 13.98
CA PHE A 147 3.25 -10.02 14.21
C PHE A 147 3.11 -9.63 15.69
N GLY A 148 2.94 -8.34 15.96
CA GLY A 148 2.48 -7.80 17.23
C GLY A 148 0.94 -7.75 17.29
N GLU A 149 0.39 -6.54 17.36
CA GLU A 149 -1.05 -6.32 17.18
C GLU A 149 -1.38 -6.50 15.69
N ARG A 150 -2.35 -7.37 15.39
CA ARG A 150 -2.77 -7.61 14.01
C ARG A 150 -4.26 -7.94 13.95
N ASP A 151 -4.92 -7.44 12.92
CA ASP A 151 -6.31 -7.74 12.62
C ASP A 151 -6.43 -8.31 11.21
N PHE A 152 -7.04 -9.49 11.10
CA PHE A 152 -7.31 -10.18 9.83
C PHE A 152 -8.81 -10.39 9.63
N ALA A 153 -9.68 -9.65 10.34
CA ALA A 153 -11.11 -9.83 10.23
C ALA A 153 -11.59 -9.67 8.77
N GLU A 154 -12.34 -10.65 8.29
CA GLU A 154 -12.83 -10.69 6.91
C GLU A 154 -11.73 -10.71 5.82
N CYS A 155 -10.47 -10.97 6.19
CA CYS A 155 -9.41 -11.22 5.23
C CYS A 155 -9.67 -12.53 4.47
N GLN A 156 -9.38 -12.53 3.17
CA GLN A 156 -9.56 -13.69 2.29
C GLN A 156 -8.23 -14.12 1.69
N PHE A 157 -7.95 -15.42 1.78
CA PHE A 157 -6.84 -16.07 1.09
C PHE A 157 -7.43 -16.99 0.02
N LEU A 158 -7.26 -16.63 -1.25
CA LEU A 158 -7.86 -17.34 -2.39
C LEU A 158 -6.96 -18.46 -2.93
N GLY A 159 -5.66 -18.40 -2.62
CA GLY A 159 -4.67 -19.40 -3.00
C GLY A 159 -3.71 -19.71 -1.87
N ASN A 160 -2.45 -19.99 -2.22
CA ASN A 160 -1.48 -20.51 -1.26
C ASN A 160 -1.03 -19.45 -0.26
N VAL A 161 -0.99 -19.85 1.01
CA VAL A 161 -0.44 -19.04 2.10
C VAL A 161 0.65 -19.83 2.81
N LEU A 162 1.82 -19.22 2.91
CA LEU A 162 2.95 -19.74 3.69
C LEU A 162 3.11 -18.90 4.94
N PHE A 163 3.32 -19.54 6.09
CA PHE A 163 3.60 -18.92 7.39
C PHE A 163 4.95 -19.42 7.92
#